data_AF-A0A326QEW3-F1
#
_entry.id   AF-A0A326QEW3-F1
#
_cell.length_a   1.000
_cell.length_b   1.000
_cell.length_c   1.000
_cell.angle_alpha   90.00
_cell.angle_beta   90.00
_cell.angle_gamma   90.00
#
_symmetry.space_group_name_H-M   'P 1'
#
loop_
_entity.id
_entity.type
_entity.pdbx_description
1 polymer ?
#
loop_
_entity_poly.entity_id
_entity_poly.type
_entity_poly.pdbx_seq_one_letter_code
_entity_poly.pdbx_strand_id
1 'polypeptide(L)'
;MPSFSLAPLLLLTALTGSQAAVAQGMIAGCRLVGADLQCVPGLTTTPEQQIQIMQGQISADTAMEGVVDQQITGLSQLLLQGETAIGSVLTAQLIATTLATLSTPEFHWYVKRPGESTWILIPGAQGGAYTIKPADAGSLLMVVAVTTENGQVKREASPPLGPLGQ
;
A
#
# COMPACT_ATOMS: atom_id res chain seq x y z
N MET A 1 56.41 34.12 13.01
CA MET A 1 56.79 34.82 14.26
C MET A 1 56.20 36.22 14.20
N PRO A 2 55.68 36.81 15.28
CA PRO A 2 55.53 36.32 16.68
C PRO A 2 54.21 35.52 16.87
N SER A 3 53.68 35.18 18.06
CA SER A 3 54.27 34.67 19.33
C SER A 3 53.17 34.07 20.25
N PHE A 4 53.61 33.33 21.29
CA PHE A 4 52.87 32.78 22.45
C PHE A 4 51.90 33.78 23.14
N SER A 5 50.84 33.39 23.89
CA SER A 5 50.95 32.81 25.25
C SER A 5 49.62 32.50 25.98
N LEU A 6 49.72 31.57 26.95
CA LEU A 6 48.99 31.41 28.25
C LEU A 6 47.46 31.17 28.36
N ALA A 7 47.14 30.25 29.29
CA ALA A 7 45.89 30.11 30.08
C ALA A 7 46.18 30.65 31.54
N PRO A 8 45.37 30.45 32.63
CA PRO A 8 44.12 29.70 32.86
C PRO A 8 42.98 30.62 33.43
N LEU A 9 42.14 30.42 34.48
CA LEU A 9 41.97 29.41 35.56
C LEU A 9 40.57 29.52 36.27
N LEU A 10 40.16 28.46 37.00
CA LEU A 10 39.18 28.32 38.12
C LEU A 10 38.11 29.39 38.43
N LEU A 11 36.89 28.90 38.78
CA LEU A 11 36.44 28.87 40.19
C LEU A 11 35.29 27.85 40.43
N LEU A 12 35.12 27.39 41.68
CA LEU A 12 33.99 26.58 42.18
C LEU A 12 33.29 27.35 43.32
N THR A 13 31.95 27.28 43.38
CA THR A 13 31.13 27.56 44.58
C THR A 13 29.93 26.62 44.63
N ALA A 14 29.35 26.42 45.82
CA ALA A 14 28.29 25.42 46.06
C ALA A 14 27.35 25.83 47.21
N LEU A 15 26.30 25.02 47.40
CA LEU A 15 25.38 24.96 48.56
C LEU A 15 24.32 26.07 48.72
N THR A 16 23.08 25.72 48.39
CA THR A 16 21.78 26.01 49.07
C THR A 16 20.68 25.40 48.19
N GLY A 17 19.48 25.05 48.65
CA GLY A 17 18.91 25.04 50.00
C GLY A 17 17.39 24.77 49.89
N SER A 18 16.93 23.64 50.40
CA SER A 18 15.55 23.16 50.54
C SER A 18 14.39 23.96 49.90
N GLN A 19 13.79 23.41 48.84
CA GLN A 19 12.39 23.73 48.46
C GLN A 19 11.56 22.44 48.28
N ALA A 20 11.10 21.88 49.39
CA ALA A 20 10.11 20.80 49.40
C ALA A 20 8.70 21.40 49.28
N ALA A 21 8.36 21.90 48.09
CA ALA A 21 7.07 22.54 47.81
C ALA A 21 6.48 22.00 46.50
N VAL A 22 5.80 20.85 46.58
CA VAL A 22 4.98 20.32 45.49
C VAL A 22 3.52 20.39 45.92
N ALA A 23 2.84 21.47 45.51
CA ALA A 23 1.39 21.59 45.64
C ALA A 23 0.71 20.50 44.81
N GLN A 24 -0.44 20.00 45.28
CA GLN A 24 -1.11 18.84 44.70
C GLN A 24 -1.63 19.12 43.29
N GLY A 25 -0.90 18.68 42.27
CA GLY A 25 -1.44 18.50 40.92
C GLY A 25 -2.54 17.42 40.95
N MET A 26 -3.63 17.64 40.21
CA MET A 26 -4.74 16.68 40.12
C MET A 26 -4.33 15.47 39.25
N ILE A 27 -3.72 14.46 39.85
CA ILE A 27 -3.36 13.22 39.15
C ILE A 27 -4.65 12.43 38.88
N ALA A 28 -5.10 12.44 37.62
CA ALA A 28 -6.22 11.61 37.18
C ALA A 28 -5.96 10.12 37.48
N GLY A 29 -7.03 9.36 37.72
CA GLY A 29 -6.94 7.91 37.98
C GLY A 29 -6.36 7.50 39.35
N CYS A 30 -5.87 8.43 40.17
CA CYS A 30 -5.29 8.14 41.48
C CYS A 30 -6.17 8.62 42.64
N ARG A 31 -6.30 7.77 43.67
CA ARG A 31 -6.91 8.14 44.96
C ARG A 31 -5.96 7.87 46.11
N LEU A 32 -6.04 8.67 47.17
CA LEU A 32 -5.41 8.36 48.46
C LEU A 32 -6.35 7.45 49.27
N VAL A 33 -5.84 6.36 49.83
CA VAL A 33 -6.53 5.58 50.87
C VAL A 33 -5.57 5.41 52.04
N GLY A 34 -5.85 6.09 53.15
CA GLY A 34 -4.88 6.25 54.24
C GLY A 34 -3.79 7.23 53.82
N ALA A 35 -2.53 6.78 53.87
CA ALA A 35 -1.35 7.57 53.45
C ALA A 35 -0.79 7.15 52.07
N ASP A 36 -1.28 6.04 51.50
CA ASP A 36 -0.80 5.50 50.23
C ASP A 36 -1.65 5.99 49.05
N LEU A 37 -1.01 6.16 47.89
CA LEU A 37 -1.64 6.60 46.63
C LEU A 37 -1.96 5.39 45.74
N GLN A 38 -3.19 4.88 45.77
CA GLN A 38 -3.64 3.85 44.85
C GLN A 38 -4.14 4.45 43.54
N CYS A 39 -3.28 4.40 42.52
CA CYS A 39 -3.66 4.64 41.14
C CYS A 39 -4.31 3.41 40.51
N VAL A 40 -5.32 3.62 39.67
CA VAL A 40 -5.86 2.57 38.80
C VAL A 40 -4.82 2.27 37.71
N PRO A 41 -4.35 1.01 37.55
CA PRO A 41 -3.40 0.67 36.51
C PRO A 41 -3.94 1.05 35.12
N GLY A 42 -3.14 1.82 34.37
CA GLY A 42 -3.52 2.33 33.04
C GLY A 42 -4.16 3.73 33.02
N LEU A 43 -4.50 4.34 34.16
CA LEU A 43 -5.02 5.72 34.24
C LEU A 43 -4.00 6.75 34.79
N THR A 44 -2.71 6.40 34.84
CA THR A 44 -1.64 7.27 35.38
C THR A 44 -1.11 8.31 34.39
N THR A 45 -1.51 8.23 33.12
CA THR A 45 -1.32 9.30 32.13
C THR A 45 -2.33 10.43 32.37
N THR A 46 -1.94 11.69 32.15
CA THR A 46 -2.93 12.78 32.21
C THR A 46 -3.96 12.64 31.08
N PRO A 47 -5.18 13.22 31.20
CA PRO A 47 -6.19 13.13 30.15
C PRO A 47 -5.70 13.68 28.81
N GLU A 48 -4.90 14.75 28.80
CA GLU A 48 -4.28 15.32 27.59
C GLU A 48 -3.30 14.32 26.97
N GLN A 49 -2.50 13.63 27.78
CA GLN A 49 -1.54 12.64 27.31
C GLN A 49 -2.23 11.40 26.74
N GLN A 50 -3.34 10.96 27.35
CA GLN A 50 -4.17 9.88 26.80
C GLN A 50 -4.82 10.28 25.47
N ILE A 51 -5.35 11.51 25.38
CA ILE A 51 -5.88 12.08 24.13
C ILE A 51 -4.79 12.15 23.05
N GLN A 52 -3.56 12.53 23.39
CA GLN A 52 -2.45 12.61 22.43
C GLN A 52 -2.01 11.22 21.93
N ILE A 53 -2.04 10.19 22.79
CA ILE A 53 -1.82 8.79 22.38
C ILE A 53 -2.93 8.34 21.40
N MET A 54 -4.19 8.61 21.74
CA MET A 54 -5.34 8.28 20.88
C MET A 54 -5.28 9.01 19.52
N GLN A 55 -4.92 10.29 19.49
CA GLN A 55 -4.71 11.05 18.26
C GLN A 55 -3.58 10.46 17.41
N GLY A 56 -2.49 10.01 18.04
CA GLY A 56 -1.41 9.29 17.36
C GLY A 56 -1.89 8.00 16.70
N GLN A 57 -2.66 7.18 17.43
CA GLN A 57 -3.26 5.94 16.91
C GLN A 57 -4.21 6.22 15.74
N ILE A 58 -5.18 7.12 15.91
CA ILE A 58 -6.13 7.51 14.85
C ILE A 58 -5.38 8.01 13.61
N SER A 59 -4.31 8.81 13.76
CA SER A 59 -3.54 9.30 12.62
C SER A 59 -2.79 8.20 11.85
N ALA A 60 -2.39 7.12 12.53
CA ALA A 60 -1.76 5.96 11.91
C ALA A 60 -2.80 5.07 11.22
N ASP A 61 -3.96 4.86 11.84
CA ASP A 61 -5.07 4.10 11.26
C ASP A 61 -5.60 4.80 10.00
N THR A 62 -5.88 6.11 10.04
CA THR A 62 -6.30 6.89 8.85
C THR A 62 -5.23 6.94 7.75
N ALA A 63 -3.94 6.90 8.10
CA ALA A 63 -2.88 6.78 7.10
C ALA A 63 -2.87 5.40 6.43
N MET A 64 -3.18 4.33 7.17
CA MET A 64 -3.31 2.97 6.64
C MET A 64 -4.59 2.82 5.79
N GLU A 65 -5.72 3.40 6.22
CA GLU A 65 -6.96 3.50 5.43
C GLU A 65 -6.71 4.24 4.11
N GLY A 66 -6.00 5.38 4.14
CA GLY A 66 -5.64 6.13 2.93
C GLY A 66 -4.76 5.34 1.95
N VAL A 67 -3.90 4.44 2.43
CA VAL A 67 -3.12 3.51 1.59
C VAL A 67 -4.03 2.41 0.99
N VAL A 68 -5.00 1.91 1.76
CA VAL A 68 -5.99 0.92 1.28
C VAL A 68 -6.91 1.54 0.22
N ASP A 69 -7.41 2.75 0.42
CA ASP A 69 -8.22 3.48 -0.57
C ASP A 69 -7.44 3.78 -1.85
N GLN A 70 -6.16 4.14 -1.75
CA GLN A 70 -5.27 4.28 -2.91
C GLN A 70 -5.06 2.94 -3.63
N GLN A 71 -4.94 1.83 -2.90
CA GLN A 71 -4.85 0.49 -3.49
C GLN A 71 -6.14 0.10 -4.21
N ILE A 72 -7.31 0.37 -3.64
CA ILE A 72 -8.64 0.10 -4.24
C ILE A 72 -8.87 0.99 -5.48
N THR A 73 -8.42 2.24 -5.43
CA THR A 73 -8.37 3.17 -6.57
C THR A 73 -7.40 2.69 -7.67
N GLY A 74 -6.42 1.85 -7.32
CA GLY A 74 -5.53 1.21 -8.29
C GLY A 74 -6.15 0.07 -9.10
N LEU A 75 -7.27 -0.52 -8.66
CA LEU A 75 -7.81 -1.78 -9.18
C LEU A 75 -8.45 -1.66 -10.57
N SER A 76 -7.65 -1.96 -11.60
CA SER A 76 -8.15 -2.52 -12.85
C SER A 76 -8.15 -4.05 -12.78
N GLN A 77 -9.06 -4.69 -13.53
CA GLN A 77 -9.06 -6.13 -13.74
C GLN A 77 -9.32 -6.42 -15.22
N LEU A 78 -8.43 -7.17 -15.85
CA LEU A 78 -8.57 -7.61 -17.22
C LEU A 78 -9.11 -9.04 -17.27
N LEU A 79 -10.26 -9.24 -17.91
CA LEU A 79 -10.91 -10.54 -18.06
C LEU A 79 -11.03 -10.93 -19.53
N LEU A 80 -10.97 -12.24 -19.78
CA LEU A 80 -11.31 -12.85 -21.05
C LEU A 80 -12.72 -13.46 -20.95
N GLN A 81 -13.59 -13.13 -21.89
CA GLN A 81 -14.94 -13.70 -22.01
C GLN A 81 -15.14 -14.34 -23.38
N GLY A 82 -15.87 -15.44 -23.42
CA GLY A 82 -16.10 -16.26 -24.61
C GLY A 82 -15.84 -17.74 -24.32
N GLU A 83 -16.14 -18.59 -25.28
CA GLU A 83 -15.86 -20.03 -25.19
C GLU A 83 -14.39 -20.32 -25.51
N THR A 84 -13.85 -21.37 -24.90
CA THR A 84 -12.48 -21.86 -25.16
C THR A 84 -12.39 -22.80 -26.38
N ALA A 85 -13.48 -23.00 -27.12
CA ALA A 85 -13.54 -23.88 -28.29
C ALA A 85 -12.80 -23.29 -29.51
N ILE A 86 -12.33 -24.17 -30.41
CA ILE A 86 -11.63 -23.74 -31.64
C ILE A 86 -12.60 -23.02 -32.57
N GLY A 87 -12.22 -21.82 -33.04
CA GLY A 87 -13.05 -20.95 -33.88
C GLY A 87 -13.91 -19.95 -33.10
N SER A 88 -14.11 -20.14 -31.79
CA SER A 88 -14.82 -19.18 -30.95
C SER A 88 -13.99 -17.90 -30.73
N VAL A 89 -14.69 -16.79 -30.47
CA VAL A 89 -14.06 -15.47 -30.27
C VAL A 89 -14.01 -15.14 -28.77
N LEU A 90 -12.80 -14.91 -28.28
CA LEU A 90 -12.56 -14.35 -26.97
C LEU A 90 -12.54 -12.82 -27.04
N THR A 91 -13.19 -12.17 -26.08
CA THR A 91 -13.22 -10.71 -25.92
C THR A 91 -12.52 -10.32 -24.63
N ALA A 92 -11.59 -9.35 -24.72
CA ALA A 92 -10.90 -8.76 -23.58
C ALA A 92 -11.74 -7.62 -22.99
N GLN A 93 -12.10 -7.72 -21.72
CA GLN A 93 -12.83 -6.68 -20.98
C GLN A 93 -11.96 -6.15 -19.84
N LEU A 94 -11.62 -4.87 -19.92
CA LEU A 94 -10.93 -4.14 -18.86
C LEU A 94 -11.98 -3.49 -17.97
N ILE A 95 -12.16 -4.05 -16.76
CA ILE A 95 -12.99 -3.46 -15.71
C ILE A 95 -12.10 -2.51 -14.90
N ALA A 96 -12.58 -1.30 -14.63
CA ALA A 96 -11.91 -0.34 -13.76
C ALA A 96 -12.87 0.12 -12.66
N THR A 97 -12.39 0.21 -11.42
CA THR A 97 -13.18 0.67 -10.27
C THR A 97 -13.32 2.20 -10.18
N THR A 98 -12.55 2.94 -10.98
CA THR A 98 -12.39 4.39 -10.85
C THR A 98 -13.10 5.21 -11.92
N LEU A 99 -13.39 6.47 -11.57
CA LEU A 99 -13.78 7.54 -12.51
C LEU A 99 -12.58 8.10 -13.29
N ALA A 100 -11.43 7.41 -13.30
CA ALA A 100 -10.25 7.86 -14.03
C ALA A 100 -10.47 7.71 -15.55
N THR A 101 -10.13 8.74 -16.31
CA THR A 101 -10.20 8.69 -17.77
C THR A 101 -9.03 7.88 -18.33
N LEU A 102 -9.16 6.55 -18.28
CA LEU A 102 -8.25 5.65 -18.96
C LEU A 102 -8.24 5.95 -20.47
N SER A 103 -7.04 5.96 -21.07
CA SER A 103 -6.94 5.94 -22.53
C SER A 103 -7.57 4.67 -23.11
N THR A 104 -7.94 4.69 -24.39
CA THR A 104 -8.26 3.46 -25.14
C THR A 104 -7.15 2.42 -24.92
N PRO A 105 -7.45 1.20 -24.46
CA PRO A 105 -6.45 0.18 -24.19
C PRO A 105 -5.85 -0.41 -25.46
N GLU A 106 -4.53 -0.53 -25.50
CA GLU A 106 -3.81 -1.29 -26.51
C GLU A 106 -3.62 -2.74 -26.01
N PHE A 107 -4.16 -3.72 -26.73
CA PHE A 107 -4.14 -5.13 -26.31
C PHE A 107 -3.08 -5.94 -27.05
N HIS A 108 -2.29 -6.69 -26.29
CA HIS A 108 -1.28 -7.63 -26.77
C HIS A 108 -1.61 -9.05 -26.28
N TRP A 109 -1.76 -10.01 -27.20
CA TRP A 109 -2.12 -11.39 -26.88
C TRP A 109 -0.90 -12.31 -26.84
N TYR A 110 -0.88 -13.21 -25.86
CA TYR A 110 0.19 -14.15 -25.59
C TYR A 110 -0.35 -15.58 -25.50
N VAL A 111 0.44 -16.53 -26.00
CA VAL A 111 0.17 -17.97 -25.91
C VAL A 111 1.30 -18.66 -25.15
N LYS A 112 0.96 -19.74 -24.44
CA LYS A 112 1.93 -20.66 -23.81
C LYS A 112 1.54 -22.08 -24.19
N ARG A 113 2.39 -22.78 -24.94
CA ARG A 113 2.09 -24.11 -25.47
C ARG A 113 2.24 -25.20 -24.40
N PRO A 114 1.61 -26.39 -24.58
CA PRO A 114 1.81 -27.52 -23.68
C PRO A 114 3.29 -27.85 -23.48
N GLY A 115 3.74 -27.91 -22.22
CA GLY A 115 5.12 -28.21 -21.86
C GLY A 115 6.11 -27.03 -21.92
N GLU A 116 5.73 -25.87 -22.47
CA GLU A 116 6.56 -24.67 -22.41
C GLU A 116 6.54 -24.04 -21.00
N SER A 117 7.61 -23.33 -20.63
CA SER A 117 7.68 -22.52 -19.42
C SER A 117 7.30 -21.05 -19.68
N THR A 118 7.62 -20.54 -20.86
CA THR A 118 7.51 -19.13 -21.29
C THR A 118 6.15 -18.77 -21.91
N TRP A 119 5.86 -17.48 -21.95
CA TRP A 119 4.79 -16.91 -22.77
C TRP A 119 5.37 -16.31 -24.06
N ILE A 120 4.70 -16.54 -25.20
CA ILE A 120 5.11 -16.08 -26.53
C ILE A 120 4.06 -15.08 -27.03
N LEU A 121 4.49 -13.88 -27.45
CA LEU A 121 3.63 -12.88 -28.07
C LEU A 121 3.10 -13.41 -29.41
N ILE A 122 1.80 -13.26 -29.67
CA ILE A 122 1.16 -13.65 -30.92
C ILE A 122 1.22 -12.47 -31.91
N PRO A 123 2.02 -12.53 -32.99
CA PRO A 123 2.18 -11.38 -33.89
C PRO A 123 0.87 -11.03 -34.61
N GLY A 124 0.55 -9.75 -34.73
CA GLY A 124 -0.67 -9.26 -35.38
C GLY A 124 -1.96 -9.49 -34.59
N ALA A 125 -1.91 -10.15 -33.43
CA ALA A 125 -3.03 -10.21 -32.50
C ALA A 125 -3.04 -8.92 -31.65
N GLN A 126 -3.63 -7.86 -32.22
CA GLN A 126 -3.79 -6.56 -31.59
C GLN A 126 -5.27 -6.17 -31.55
N GLY A 127 -5.71 -5.58 -30.43
CA GLY A 127 -7.10 -5.21 -30.20
C GLY A 127 -7.86 -6.17 -29.28
N GLY A 128 -9.05 -5.76 -28.83
CA GLY A 128 -9.77 -6.39 -27.73
C GLY A 128 -10.48 -7.72 -28.04
N ALA A 129 -10.17 -8.38 -29.15
CA ALA A 129 -10.78 -9.66 -29.54
C ALA A 129 -9.78 -10.62 -30.19
N TYR A 130 -9.95 -11.91 -29.96
CA TYR A 130 -9.10 -12.99 -30.51
C TYR A 130 -9.94 -14.20 -30.91
N THR A 131 -9.89 -14.59 -32.18
CA THR A 131 -10.46 -15.87 -32.66
C THR A 131 -9.48 -17.00 -32.36
N ILE A 132 -9.91 -18.01 -31.58
CA ILE A 132 -9.09 -19.18 -31.24
C ILE A 132 -8.79 -19.99 -32.49
N LYS A 133 -7.51 -20.26 -32.77
CA LYS A 133 -7.07 -20.96 -33.99
C LYS A 133 -6.80 -22.44 -33.68
N PRO A 134 -6.91 -23.36 -34.66
CA PRO A 134 -6.54 -24.76 -34.47
C PRO A 134 -5.09 -24.96 -33.96
N ALA A 135 -4.20 -24.03 -34.29
CA ALA A 135 -2.80 -24.02 -33.84
C ALA A 135 -2.61 -23.67 -32.35
N ASP A 136 -3.66 -23.25 -31.64
CA ASP A 136 -3.64 -22.86 -30.23
C ASP A 136 -4.23 -23.97 -29.32
N ALA A 137 -4.68 -25.10 -29.89
CA ALA A 137 -5.25 -26.23 -29.14
C ALA A 137 -4.31 -26.74 -28.03
N GLY A 138 -4.88 -27.06 -26.87
CA GLY A 138 -4.17 -27.45 -25.65
C GLY A 138 -3.39 -26.32 -24.94
N SER A 139 -3.23 -25.16 -25.58
CA SER A 139 -2.41 -24.07 -25.04
C SER A 139 -3.18 -23.23 -24.02
N LEU A 140 -2.44 -22.45 -23.23
CA LEU A 140 -3.00 -21.35 -22.44
C LEU A 140 -2.87 -20.03 -23.21
N LEU A 141 -3.84 -19.15 -23.04
CA LEU A 141 -3.89 -17.82 -23.63
C LEU A 141 -3.94 -16.75 -22.53
N MET A 142 -3.35 -15.59 -22.79
CA MET A 142 -3.36 -14.42 -21.91
C MET A 142 -3.40 -13.15 -22.75
N VAL A 143 -4.08 -12.10 -22.29
CA VAL A 143 -4.02 -10.77 -22.90
C VAL A 143 -3.43 -9.78 -21.92
N VAL A 144 -2.63 -8.83 -22.42
CA VAL A 144 -2.13 -7.68 -21.67
C VAL A 144 -2.72 -6.42 -22.28
N ALA A 145 -3.42 -5.63 -21.47
CA ALA A 145 -3.87 -4.30 -21.84
C ALA A 145 -2.83 -3.27 -21.39
N VAL A 146 -2.46 -2.36 -22.28
CA VAL A 146 -1.63 -1.19 -21.98
C VAL A 146 -2.53 0.04 -22.04
N THR A 147 -2.55 0.82 -20.96
CA THR A 147 -3.31 2.08 -20.85
C THR A 147 -2.41 3.19 -20.34
N THR A 148 -2.79 4.45 -20.62
CA THR A 148 -2.23 5.61 -19.94
C THR A 148 -3.25 6.13 -18.94
N GLU A 149 -2.86 6.22 -17.67
CA GLU A 149 -3.66 6.75 -16.56
C GLU A 149 -2.88 7.93 -15.95
N ASN A 150 -3.43 9.16 -16.04
CA ASN A 150 -2.78 10.39 -15.57
C ASN A 150 -1.33 10.61 -16.08
N GLY A 151 -1.02 10.13 -17.29
CA GLY A 151 0.31 10.21 -17.90
C GLY A 151 1.28 9.09 -17.50
N GLN A 152 0.88 8.19 -16.59
CA GLN A 152 1.63 6.96 -16.29
C GLN A 152 1.16 5.81 -17.18
N VAL A 153 2.09 4.99 -17.67
CA VAL A 153 1.77 3.78 -18.45
C VAL A 153 1.47 2.63 -17.51
N LYS A 154 0.22 2.18 -17.50
CA LYS A 154 -0.26 1.02 -16.75
C LYS A 154 -0.30 -0.20 -17.66
N ARG A 155 -0.07 -1.38 -17.09
CA ARG A 155 -0.16 -2.67 -17.80
C ARG A 155 -0.96 -3.64 -16.93
N GLU A 156 -2.09 -4.08 -17.46
CA GLU A 156 -2.98 -5.05 -16.80
C GLU A 156 -2.91 -6.37 -17.56
N ALA A 157 -2.83 -7.50 -16.85
CA ALA A 157 -2.75 -8.83 -17.47
C ALA A 157 -3.96 -9.67 -17.08
N SER A 158 -4.53 -10.40 -18.03
CA SER A 158 -5.61 -11.34 -17.72
C SER A 158 -5.08 -12.54 -16.93
N PRO A 159 -5.93 -13.21 -16.13
CA PRO A 159 -5.69 -14.60 -15.77
C PRO A 159 -5.43 -15.44 -17.04
N PRO A 160 -4.59 -16.50 -16.97
CA PRO A 160 -4.45 -17.46 -18.05
C PRO A 160 -5.78 -18.20 -18.32
N LEU A 161 -6.18 -18.26 -19.58
CA LEU A 161 -7.38 -18.98 -20.04
C LEU A 161 -6.98 -20.21 -20.87
N GLY A 162 -7.55 -21.37 -20.53
CA GLY A 162 -7.35 -22.63 -21.24
C GLY A 162 -7.33 -23.85 -20.32
N PRO A 163 -6.95 -25.04 -20.82
CA PRO A 163 -6.47 -25.30 -22.19
C PRO A 163 -7.54 -25.00 -23.24
N LEU A 164 -7.12 -24.45 -24.40
CA LEU A 164 -8.04 -24.17 -25.51
C LEU A 164 -8.35 -25.43 -26.34
N GLY A 165 -9.50 -25.44 -27.01
CA GLY A 165 -9.97 -26.59 -27.80
C GLY A 165 -10.43 -27.78 -26.95
N GLN A 166 -11.09 -27.48 -25.83
CA GLN A 166 -11.97 -28.43 -25.11
C GLN A 166 -13.40 -28.29 -25.63
#